data_AF-A0AAN8WUI9-F1
#
_entry.id   AF-A0AAN8WUI9-F1
#
_cell.length_a   1.000
_cell.length_b   1.000
_cell.length_c   1.000
_cell.angle_alpha   90.00
_cell.angle_beta   90.00
_cell.angle_gamma   90.00
#
_symmetry.space_group_name_H-M   'P 1'
#
loop_
_entity.id
_entity.type
_entity.pdbx_description
1 polymer ?
#
loop_
_entity_poly.entity_id
_entity_poly.type
_entity_poly.pdbx_seq_one_letter_code
_entity_poly.pdbx_strand_id
1 'polypeptide(L)'
;MQMAGLLLLLLVFTAASDAKLSRAVLDEKDNGYKGIVVGISPVLQENQAEDLINAIKESMTEASEALFKATQGKLYFQDVKILIPKAWSNTSIDKIAHTERFQVNYACEF
;
A
#
# COMPACT_ATOMS: atom_id res chain seq x y z
N MET A 1 -1.62 -11.68 -46.36
CA MET A 1 -2.76 -11.34 -45.47
C MET A 1 -2.69 -11.98 -44.07
N GLN A 2 -1.53 -12.47 -43.59
CA GLN A 2 -1.39 -13.06 -42.24
C GLN A 2 -0.72 -12.15 -41.20
N MET A 3 -0.15 -11.00 -41.61
CA MET A 3 0.57 -10.09 -40.69
C MET A 3 -0.36 -9.18 -39.87
N ALA A 4 -1.56 -8.86 -40.38
CA ALA A 4 -2.50 -7.97 -39.71
C ALA A 4 -3.14 -8.59 -38.45
N GLY A 5 -3.36 -9.91 -38.45
CA GLY A 5 -3.94 -10.62 -37.31
C GLY A 5 -3.01 -10.68 -36.10
N LEU A 6 -1.70 -10.84 -36.35
CA LEU A 6 -0.68 -10.85 -35.29
C LEU A 6 -0.54 -9.45 -34.65
N LEU A 7 -0.60 -8.40 -35.47
CA LEU A 7 -0.56 -6.99 -35.02
C LEU A 7 -1.78 -6.64 -34.15
N LEU A 8 -2.97 -7.11 -34.51
CA LEU A 8 -4.19 -6.93 -33.72
C LEU A 8 -4.12 -7.68 -32.38
N LEU A 9 -3.60 -8.91 -32.37
CA LEU A 9 -3.41 -9.67 -31.13
C LEU A 9 -2.43 -9.00 -30.17
N LEU A 10 -1.33 -8.43 -30.68
CA LEU A 10 -0.37 -7.67 -29.87
C LEU A 10 -1.01 -6.41 -29.27
N LEU A 11 -1.82 -5.67 -30.03
CA LEU A 11 -2.53 -4.49 -29.53
C LEU A 11 -3.51 -4.84 -28.39
N VAL A 12 -4.26 -5.93 -28.55
CA VAL A 12 -5.21 -6.42 -27.52
C VAL A 12 -4.46 -6.86 -26.26
N PHE A 13 -3.29 -7.48 -26.39
CA PHE A 13 -2.50 -7.93 -25.24
C PHE A 13 -1.95 -6.75 -24.42
N THR A 14 -1.53 -5.66 -25.07
CA THR A 14 -1.05 -4.45 -24.37
C THR A 14 -2.16 -3.66 -23.67
N ALA A 15 -3.40 -3.75 -24.16
CA ALA A 15 -4.55 -3.07 -23.56
C ALA A 15 -5.14 -3.83 -22.34
N ALA A 16 -4.71 -5.07 -22.10
CA ALA A 16 -5.30 -5.95 -21.08
C ALA A 16 -4.54 -5.98 -19.73
N SER A 17 -3.36 -5.35 -19.63
CA SER A 17 -2.54 -5.40 -18.42
C SER A 17 -2.70 -4.15 -17.54
N ASP A 18 -3.89 -3.95 -16.96
CA ASP A 18 -4.08 -3.04 -15.84
C ASP A 18 -3.67 -3.72 -14.53
N ALA A 19 -2.37 -4.00 -14.38
CA ALA A 19 -1.83 -4.45 -13.10
C ALA A 19 -1.73 -3.25 -12.14
N LYS A 20 -2.73 -3.08 -11.27
CA LYS A 20 -2.68 -2.10 -10.16
C LYS A 20 -1.68 -2.56 -9.09
N LEU A 21 -0.40 -2.28 -9.31
CA LEU A 21 0.65 -2.44 -8.31
C LEU A 21 0.57 -1.30 -7.30
N SER A 22 0.74 -1.61 -6.01
CA SER A 22 1.03 -0.59 -5.00
C SER A 22 2.39 0.02 -5.33
N ARG A 23 2.43 1.32 -5.62
CA ARG A 23 3.66 2.05 -5.94
C ARG A 23 3.80 3.18 -4.94
N ALA A 24 4.91 3.19 -4.21
CA ALA A 24 5.35 4.40 -3.53
C ALA A 24 5.81 5.39 -4.61
N VAL A 25 5.20 6.58 -4.64
CA VAL A 25 5.52 7.63 -5.60
C VAL A 25 6.09 8.81 -4.83
N LEU A 26 7.20 9.36 -5.32
CA LEU A 26 7.74 10.60 -4.80
C LEU A 26 6.87 11.77 -5.27
N ASP A 27 6.39 12.59 -4.34
CA ASP A 27 5.70 13.82 -4.69
C ASP A 27 6.69 14.82 -5.31
N GLU A 28 6.42 15.25 -6.54
CA GLU A 28 7.29 16.15 -7.30
C GLU A 28 7.40 17.56 -6.68
N LYS A 29 6.47 17.97 -5.81
CA LYS A 29 6.47 19.29 -5.15
C LYS A 29 7.19 19.25 -3.82
N ASP A 30 6.94 18.21 -3.04
CA ASP A 30 7.33 18.19 -1.63
C ASP A 30 8.39 17.13 -1.29
N ASN A 31 8.80 16.31 -2.28
CA ASN A 31 9.74 15.19 -2.13
C ASN A 31 9.34 14.16 -1.04
N GLY A 32 8.04 14.10 -0.74
CA GLY A 32 7.45 13.14 0.17
C GLY A 32 7.04 11.87 -0.56
N TYR A 33 7.37 10.69 -0.02
CA TYR A 33 6.83 9.44 -0.52
C TYR A 33 5.36 9.30 -0.12
N LYS A 34 4.50 9.11 -1.12
CA LYS A 34 3.07 8.80 -0.97
C LYS A 34 2.76 7.37 -1.41
N GLY A 35 1.64 6.83 -0.92
CA GLY A 35 1.19 5.50 -1.34
C GLY A 35 1.97 4.36 -0.70
N ILE A 36 2.61 4.61 0.45
CA ILE A 36 3.23 3.55 1.25
C ILE A 36 2.10 2.77 1.92
N VAL A 37 2.12 1.45 1.79
CA VAL A 37 1.08 0.57 2.33
C VAL A 37 1.69 -0.42 3.30
N VAL A 38 1.19 -0.44 4.53
CA VAL A 38 1.56 -1.41 5.57
C VAL A 38 0.39 -2.37 5.78
N GLY A 39 0.58 -3.63 5.40
CA GLY A 39 -0.43 -4.67 5.60
C GLY A 39 -0.30 -5.36 6.95
N ILE A 40 -1.39 -5.46 7.70
CA ILE A 40 -1.45 -6.29 8.92
C ILE A 40 -1.93 -7.69 8.52
N SER A 41 -1.24 -8.72 9.00
CA SER A 41 -1.64 -10.11 8.76
C SER A 41 -2.93 -10.45 9.49
N PRO A 42 -3.90 -11.15 8.85
CA PRO A 42 -5.16 -11.56 9.48
C PRO A 42 -4.99 -12.61 10.60
N VAL A 43 -3.79 -13.19 10.75
CA VAL A 43 -3.50 -14.19 11.80
C VAL A 43 -3.33 -13.53 13.18
N LEU A 44 -3.05 -12.23 13.22
CA LEU A 44 -2.89 -11.50 14.47
C LEU A 44 -4.23 -11.30 15.18
N GLN A 45 -4.21 -11.35 16.50
CA GLN A 45 -5.41 -11.24 17.32
C GLN A 45 -5.89 -9.77 17.38
N GLU A 46 -7.20 -9.57 17.23
CA GLU A 46 -7.83 -8.25 17.19
C GLU A 46 -7.71 -7.46 18.51
N ASN A 47 -7.61 -8.15 19.65
CA ASN A 47 -7.42 -7.51 20.95
C ASN A 47 -6.13 -6.70 21.06
N GLN A 48 -5.15 -6.91 20.17
CA GLN A 48 -3.90 -6.16 20.10
C GLN A 48 -3.91 -5.10 18.99
N ALA A 49 -5.05 -4.89 18.32
CA ALA A 49 -5.16 -4.01 17.16
C ALA A 49 -4.71 -2.58 17.45
N GLU A 50 -5.19 -2.00 18.56
CA GLU A 50 -4.90 -0.61 18.90
C GLU A 50 -3.41 -0.39 19.18
N ASP A 51 -2.82 -1.23 20.04
CA ASP A 51 -1.39 -1.17 20.37
C ASP A 51 -0.53 -1.37 19.13
N LEU A 52 -0.87 -2.35 18.29
CA LEU A 52 -0.13 -2.64 17.06
C LEU A 52 -0.20 -1.48 16.06
N ILE A 53 -1.40 -0.90 15.85
CA ILE A 53 -1.58 0.21 14.93
C ILE A 53 -0.82 1.45 15.43
N ASN A 54 -0.85 1.70 16.73
CA ASN A 54 -0.10 2.81 17.33
C ASN A 54 1.41 2.59 17.19
N ALA A 55 1.91 1.38 17.45
CA ALA A 55 3.31 1.03 17.24
C ALA A 55 3.74 1.18 15.77
N ILE A 56 2.88 0.79 14.81
CA ILE A 56 3.15 1.00 13.37
C ILE A 56 3.22 2.50 13.06
N LYS A 57 2.28 3.31 13.57
CA LYS A 57 2.30 4.78 13.36
C LYS A 57 3.58 5.41 13.91
N GLU A 58 3.96 5.03 15.13
CA GLU A 58 5.19 5.51 15.78
C GLU A 58 6.41 5.11 14.96
N SER A 59 6.55 3.83 14.62
CA SER A 59 7.67 3.31 13.84
C SER A 59 7.79 3.97 12.46
N MET A 60 6.66 4.17 11.76
CA MET A 60 6.66 4.86 10.46
C MET A 60 7.02 6.34 10.59
N THR A 61 6.64 6.99 11.69
CA THR A 61 7.03 8.38 11.99
C THR A 61 8.53 8.48 12.25
N GLU A 62 9.08 7.60 13.08
CA GLU A 62 10.52 7.56 13.38
C GLU A 62 11.36 7.25 12.13
N ALA A 63 10.91 6.29 11.32
CA ALA A 63 11.57 5.95 10.06
C ALA A 63 11.54 7.13 9.08
N SER A 64 10.42 7.86 9.01
CA SER A 64 10.28 9.08 8.20
C SER A 64 11.26 10.17 8.67
N GLU A 65 11.38 10.38 9.98
CA GLU A 65 12.32 11.34 10.56
C GLU A 65 13.78 10.94 10.29
N ALA A 66 14.10 9.65 10.44
CA ALA A 66 15.44 9.13 10.14
C ALA A 66 15.81 9.34 8.67
N LEU A 67 14.89 9.04 7.75
CA LEU A 67 15.07 9.26 6.31
C LEU A 67 15.27 10.76 6.00
N PHE A 68 14.48 11.63 6.63
CA PHE A 68 14.59 13.08 6.47
C PHE A 68 15.96 13.58 6.91
N LYS A 69 16.43 13.16 8.09
CA LYS A 69 17.77 13.51 8.59
C LYS A 69 18.88 12.98 7.68
N ALA A 70 18.80 11.71 7.28
CA ALA A 70 19.80 11.06 6.43
C ALA A 70 19.91 11.71 5.05
N THR A 71 18.81 12.31 4.56
CA THR A 71 18.74 12.96 3.25
C THR A 71 18.87 14.48 3.32
N GLN A 72 19.31 15.02 4.46
CA GLN A 72 19.49 16.46 4.68
C GLN A 72 18.20 17.26 4.46
N GLY A 73 17.08 16.73 4.92
CA GLY A 73 15.78 17.36 4.88
C GLY A 73 15.07 17.27 3.53
N LYS A 74 15.37 16.24 2.72
CA LYS A 74 14.83 16.11 1.37
C LYS A 74 13.71 15.09 1.26
N LEU A 75 13.86 13.90 1.84
CA LEU A 75 12.93 12.79 1.67
C LEU A 75 12.27 12.43 2.99
N TYR A 76 10.98 12.11 2.94
CA TYR A 76 10.21 11.66 4.11
C TYR A 76 8.99 10.85 3.66
N PHE A 77 8.34 10.16 4.57
CA PHE A 77 7.04 9.51 4.31
C PHE A 77 5.92 10.52 4.55
N GLN A 78 5.20 10.85 3.49
CA GLN A 78 4.15 11.86 3.50
C GLN A 78 2.75 11.25 3.69
N ASP A 79 2.50 10.10 3.07
CA ASP A 79 1.23 9.37 3.20
C ASP A 79 1.51 7.86 3.36
N VAL A 80 1.05 7.33 4.49
CA VAL A 80 1.15 5.91 4.84
C VAL A 80 -0.24 5.38 5.14
N LYS A 81 -0.62 4.32 4.42
CA LYS A 81 -1.91 3.63 4.59
C LYS A 81 -1.67 2.31 5.32
N ILE A 82 -2.39 2.09 6.41
CA ILE A 82 -2.37 0.81 7.14
C ILE A 82 -3.59 0.01 6.70
N LEU A 83 -3.38 -1.17 6.12
CA LEU A 83 -4.46 -2.08 5.77
C LEU A 83 -4.83 -2.93 6.97
N ILE A 84 -6.07 -2.74 7.44
CA ILE A 84 -6.65 -3.52 8.52
C ILE A 84 -7.16 -4.86 7.97
N PRO A 85 -6.91 -6.00 8.65
CA PRO A 85 -7.40 -7.28 8.20
C PRO A 85 -8.93 -7.32 8.22
N LYS A 86 -9.54 -7.89 7.18
CA LYS A 86 -11.00 -8.10 7.13
C LYS A 86 -11.53 -9.02 8.23
N ALA A 87 -10.66 -9.81 8.84
CA ALA A 87 -11.01 -10.74 9.90
C ALA A 87 -11.23 -10.04 11.25
N TRP A 88 -10.74 -8.81 11.40
CA TRP A 88 -11.03 -7.99 12.58
C TRP A 88 -12.41 -7.36 12.40
N SER A 89 -13.22 -7.40 13.45
CA SER A 89 -14.59 -6.90 13.42
C SER A 89 -14.92 -6.16 14.71
N ASN A 90 -15.31 -4.90 14.57
CA ASN A 90 -15.91 -4.06 15.62
C ASN A 90 -14.88 -3.35 16.52
N THR A 91 -13.75 -2.93 15.95
CA THR A 91 -12.83 -2.01 16.65
C THR A 91 -13.32 -0.56 16.54
N SER A 92 -12.87 0.29 17.47
CA SER A 92 -13.00 1.75 17.32
C SER A 92 -12.31 2.27 16.05
N ILE A 93 -11.27 1.55 15.59
CA ILE A 93 -10.50 1.83 14.37
C ILE A 93 -11.34 1.60 13.11
N ASP A 94 -12.19 0.57 13.07
CA ASP A 94 -13.04 0.27 11.91
C ASP A 94 -13.95 1.45 11.53
N LYS A 95 -14.30 2.29 12.51
CA LYS A 95 -15.15 3.48 12.32
C LYS A 95 -14.42 4.64 11.65
N ILE A 96 -13.09 4.70 11.76
CA ILE A 96 -12.25 5.76 11.16
C ILE A 96 -11.53 5.30 9.89
N ALA A 97 -11.45 4.00 9.65
CA ALA A 97 -10.81 3.45 8.45
C ALA A 97 -11.68 3.72 7.21
N HIS A 98 -11.16 4.48 6.24
CA HIS A 98 -11.77 4.55 4.92
C HIS A 98 -11.60 3.20 4.21
N THR A 99 -12.71 2.52 3.93
CA THR A 99 -12.68 1.26 3.18
C THR A 99 -12.41 1.53 1.70
N GLU A 100 -11.14 1.65 1.31
CA GLU A 100 -10.73 1.50 -0.08
C GLU A 100 -10.63 0.00 -0.38
N ARG A 101 -11.21 -0.47 -1.50
CA ARG A 101 -11.18 -1.88 -1.90
C ARG A 101 -9.76 -2.31 -2.32
N PHE A 102 -8.87 -2.50 -1.35
CA PHE A 102 -7.64 -3.26 -1.53
C PHE A 102 -7.99 -4.74 -1.34
N GLN A 103 -8.21 -5.46 -2.45
CA GLN A 103 -8.19 -6.92 -2.41
C GLN A 103 -6.74 -7.36 -2.23
N VAL A 104 -6.32 -7.56 -0.98
CA VAL A 104 -5.16 -8.40 -0.71
C VAL A 104 -5.61 -9.83 -0.96
N ASN A 105 -5.50 -10.28 -2.21
CA ASN A 105 -5.58 -11.70 -2.51
C ASN A 105 -4.34 -12.32 -1.89
N TYR A 106 -4.47 -12.78 -0.65
CA TYR A 106 -3.53 -13.72 -0.05
C TYR A 106 -3.69 -15.06 -0.77
N ALA A 107 -3.08 -15.16 -1.94
CA ALA A 107 -2.66 -16.42 -2.52
C ALA A 107 -1.12 -16.42 -2.50
N CYS A 108 -0.55 -16.58 -1.31
CA CYS A 108 0.69 -17.35 -1.23
C CYS A 108 0.26 -18.82 -1.35
N GLU A 109 0.07 -19.27 -2.59
CA GLU A 109 0.14 -20.69 -2.89
C GLU A 109 1.63 -21.00 -3.18
N PHE A 110 2.13 -22.06 -2.55
CA PHE A 110 3.46 -22.61 -2.79
C PHE A 110 3.57 -23.27 -4.16
#